data_AF-A0AAE0WS06-F1
#
_entry.id   AF-A0AAE0WS06-F1
#
_cell.length_a   1.000
_cell.length_b   1.000
_cell.length_c   1.000
_cell.angle_alpha   90.00
_cell.angle_beta   90.00
_cell.angle_gamma   90.00
#
_symmetry.space_group_name_H-M   'P 1'
#
loop_
_entity.id
_entity.type
_entity.pdbx_description
1 polymer ?
#
loop_
_entity_poly.entity_id
_entity_poly.type
_entity_poly.pdbx_seq_one_letter_code
_entity_poly.pdbx_strand_id
1 'polypeptide(L)'
;MENAHLWYRKVATSALYALMRSKSDLLISLLTTMRARLEAAACVAVAPALYLHWCIDADYHKNPPIRGPNVTAGTSTCVLAAHFCSPTYFIKPSVQHRIREHSPDMYLIDTTSYALIHVEQDLDEKPEYAILSHRWVKHEIIYKTYQQALMNDPNFGKPGSDQEASVRKIRGACTVAKQRSLKYIWIDNCCIDKSSSEELRTALNSMFAWYHEAAICLTYLGDVTYSSSGNGTFSRDEVSGKKGHQPSEWFERGWTLQELLAPRSMQFYDRSWQPMGSRNSLADSVSNITGISRDYLQDRGSEALTFRSASIATRLSWMAGRTTRDVEDIAYSMLGILDVNMVPMYGEGAEAFSRLQETVMTSPHAFDESLFAWRLPVQGKLDCYRTSAVLESGALGLLAPSPDCFRRNMNGEEHEEICIQHKDVMRRLGNGFTKTHQGINFALPLKEMKSRMTGRDKKEISLPLNCWIGGNNVVLELVRDSGGFWRRTQGERLQPKKGAKVGDNKTFGIDQGSALLGQVTVMQPRLRLR
;
A
#
# COMPACT_ATOMS: atom_id res chain seq x y z
N MET A 1 3.57 -36.34 -36.27
CA MET A 1 3.96 -36.31 -34.84
C MET A 1 3.24 -35.23 -34.04
N GLU A 2 2.82 -34.10 -34.63
CA GLU A 2 2.10 -33.04 -33.88
C GLU A 2 0.66 -33.41 -33.45
N ASN A 3 -0.06 -34.25 -34.20
CA ASN A 3 -1.40 -34.73 -33.78
C ASN A 3 -1.37 -35.78 -32.66
N ALA A 4 -0.23 -36.44 -32.42
CA ALA A 4 -0.08 -37.38 -31.31
C ALA A 4 0.11 -36.66 -29.96
N HIS A 5 0.78 -35.51 -29.97
CA HIS A 5 0.99 -34.70 -28.76
C HIS A 5 -0.29 -34.02 -28.24
N LEU A 6 -1.21 -33.65 -29.14
CA LEU A 6 -2.47 -33.01 -28.76
C LEU A 6 -3.49 -34.03 -28.20
N TRP A 7 -3.50 -35.26 -28.75
CA TRP A 7 -4.30 -36.36 -28.22
C TRP A 7 -3.78 -36.83 -26.85
N TYR A 8 -2.45 -36.94 -26.71
CA TYR A 8 -1.81 -37.33 -25.43
C TYR A 8 -2.08 -36.29 -24.33
N ARG A 9 -2.03 -34.98 -24.64
CA ARG A 9 -2.37 -33.93 -23.67
C ARG A 9 -3.82 -34.02 -23.21
N LYS A 10 -4.79 -34.13 -24.13
CA LYS A 10 -6.22 -34.16 -23.76
C LYS A 10 -6.59 -35.42 -22.98
N VAL A 11 -6.11 -36.59 -23.40
CA VAL A 11 -6.38 -37.86 -22.70
C VAL A 11 -5.67 -37.90 -21.34
N ALA A 12 -4.44 -37.39 -21.23
CA ALA A 12 -3.72 -37.36 -19.95
C ALA A 12 -4.37 -36.42 -18.92
N THR A 13 -4.85 -35.23 -19.31
CA THR A 13 -5.55 -34.34 -18.37
C THR A 13 -6.90 -34.88 -17.93
N SER A 14 -7.69 -35.49 -18.83
CA SER A 14 -8.99 -36.06 -18.46
C SER A 14 -8.86 -37.36 -17.67
N ALA A 15 -7.84 -38.18 -17.95
CA ALA A 15 -7.54 -39.38 -17.19
C ALA A 15 -6.96 -39.06 -15.80
N LEU A 16 -6.07 -38.05 -15.66
CA LEU A 16 -5.58 -37.61 -14.36
C LEU A 16 -6.71 -37.05 -13.47
N TYR A 17 -7.62 -36.26 -14.05
CA TYR A 17 -8.77 -35.73 -13.30
C TYR A 17 -9.75 -36.83 -12.84
N ALA A 18 -9.93 -37.89 -13.64
CA ALA A 18 -10.71 -39.05 -13.24
C ALA A 18 -9.98 -39.95 -12.21
N LEU A 19 -8.64 -40.09 -12.33
CA LEU A 19 -7.83 -40.90 -11.42
C LEU A 19 -7.63 -40.26 -10.03
N MET A 20 -7.53 -38.94 -9.93
CA MET A 20 -7.40 -38.25 -8.63
C MET A 20 -8.66 -38.34 -7.76
N ARG A 21 -9.79 -38.83 -8.31
CA ARG A 21 -11.06 -38.98 -7.61
C ARG A 21 -11.29 -40.35 -6.96
N SER A 22 -10.44 -41.37 -7.21
CA SER A 22 -10.61 -42.69 -6.57
C SER A 22 -9.39 -43.11 -5.73
N LYS A 23 -9.59 -43.18 -4.40
CA LYS A 23 -8.61 -43.73 -3.46
C LYS A 23 -8.56 -45.25 -3.64
N SER A 24 -7.56 -45.77 -4.35
CA SER A 24 -7.37 -47.23 -4.46
C SER A 24 -5.90 -47.61 -4.71
N ASP A 25 -5.47 -48.71 -4.09
CA ASP A 25 -4.11 -49.27 -4.09
C ASP A 25 -3.57 -49.62 -5.49
N LEU A 26 -4.42 -49.61 -6.51
CA LEU A 26 -4.03 -49.70 -7.93
C LEU A 26 -3.14 -48.53 -8.37
N LEU A 27 -3.28 -47.34 -7.76
CA LEU A 27 -2.48 -46.16 -8.09
C LEU A 27 -0.98 -46.36 -7.76
N ILE A 28 -0.69 -47.02 -6.64
CA ILE A 28 0.69 -47.27 -6.20
C ILE A 28 1.35 -48.31 -7.11
N SER A 29 0.62 -49.36 -7.49
CA SER A 29 1.13 -50.39 -8.42
C SER A 29 1.41 -49.83 -9.82
N LEU A 30 0.53 -48.96 -10.34
CA LEU A 30 0.69 -48.33 -11.64
C LEU A 30 1.88 -47.35 -11.66
N LEU A 31 2.03 -46.53 -10.61
CA LEU A 31 3.16 -45.59 -10.48
C LEU A 31 4.50 -46.31 -10.32
N THR A 32 4.53 -47.44 -9.60
CA THR A 32 5.74 -48.24 -9.42
C THR A 32 6.16 -48.91 -10.74
N THR A 33 5.18 -49.36 -11.54
CA THR A 33 5.43 -49.94 -12.87
C THR A 33 5.84 -48.88 -13.89
N MET A 34 5.27 -47.67 -13.83
CA MET A 34 5.69 -46.54 -14.68
C MET A 34 7.09 -46.06 -14.33
N ARG A 35 7.46 -46.04 -13.04
CA ARG A 35 8.81 -45.74 -12.58
C ARG A 35 9.84 -46.73 -13.13
N ALA A 36 9.57 -48.03 -13.05
CA ALA A 36 10.45 -49.06 -13.59
C ALA A 36 10.62 -48.96 -15.13
N ARG A 37 9.59 -48.52 -15.85
CA ARG A 37 9.66 -48.30 -17.31
C ARG A 37 10.34 -46.99 -17.71
N LEU A 38 10.26 -45.95 -16.89
CA LEU A 38 10.96 -44.67 -17.10
C LEU A 38 12.47 -44.79 -16.78
N GLU A 39 12.83 -45.56 -15.75
CA GLU A 39 14.23 -45.86 -15.41
C GLU A 39 14.91 -46.72 -16.50
N ALA A 40 14.16 -47.58 -17.20
CA ALA A 40 14.67 -48.36 -18.33
C ALA A 40 14.77 -47.56 -19.66
N ALA A 41 14.14 -46.39 -19.76
CA ALA A 41 14.04 -45.61 -21.00
C ALA A 41 15.00 -44.39 -21.07
N ALA A 42 15.73 -44.07 -19.99
CA ALA A 42 16.57 -42.89 -19.91
C ALA A 42 18.04 -43.13 -20.31
N CYS A 43 18.28 -43.41 -21.59
CA CYS A 43 19.45 -42.90 -22.28
C CYS A 43 18.95 -41.74 -23.15
N VAL A 44 19.61 -40.57 -23.06
CA VAL A 44 19.30 -39.30 -23.75
C VAL A 44 18.44 -38.30 -22.94
N ALA A 45 19.16 -37.49 -22.16
CA ALA A 45 18.98 -36.06 -21.88
C ALA A 45 17.57 -35.42 -21.95
N VAL A 46 16.91 -35.26 -20.79
CA VAL A 46 16.03 -34.11 -20.49
C VAL A 46 16.01 -33.83 -18.98
N ALA A 47 16.54 -32.68 -18.55
CA ALA A 47 16.22 -32.00 -17.28
C ALA A 47 16.42 -30.49 -17.51
N PRO A 48 15.52 -29.58 -17.06
CA PRO A 48 15.01 -29.51 -15.69
C PRO A 48 13.50 -29.16 -15.60
N ALA A 49 12.65 -30.14 -15.28
CA ALA A 49 11.25 -29.90 -14.89
C ALA A 49 10.80 -30.72 -13.66
N LEU A 50 11.66 -31.59 -13.12
CA LEU A 50 11.30 -32.52 -12.04
C LEU A 50 11.84 -32.13 -10.67
N TYR A 51 12.60 -31.03 -10.55
CA TYR A 51 13.16 -30.62 -9.25
C TYR A 51 12.19 -29.79 -8.39
N LEU A 52 11.09 -29.28 -8.97
CA LEU A 52 10.14 -28.43 -8.23
C LEU A 52 9.12 -29.21 -7.39
N HIS A 53 9.03 -30.54 -7.54
CA HIS A 53 8.04 -31.34 -6.83
C HIS A 53 8.56 -32.01 -5.55
N TRP A 54 9.81 -31.76 -5.16
CA TRP A 54 10.48 -32.49 -4.07
C TRP A 54 10.67 -31.68 -2.78
N CYS A 55 10.19 -30.45 -2.70
CA CYS A 55 10.26 -29.61 -1.48
C CYS A 55 8.92 -29.41 -0.77
N ILE A 56 7.85 -30.11 -1.17
CA ILE A 56 6.54 -30.03 -0.50
C ILE A 56 6.12 -31.46 -0.12
N ASP A 57 6.87 -32.10 0.78
CA ASP A 57 6.37 -33.28 1.51
C ASP A 57 7.23 -33.66 2.74
N ALA A 58 8.01 -32.72 3.28
CA ALA A 58 8.88 -32.96 4.42
C ALA A 58 8.52 -32.05 5.60
N ASP A 59 7.24 -31.99 5.96
CA ASP A 59 6.82 -31.34 7.22
C ASP A 59 5.60 -32.03 7.88
N TYR A 60 5.58 -33.37 7.87
CA TYR A 60 4.66 -34.15 8.69
C TYR A 60 5.35 -35.44 9.17
N HIS A 61 6.00 -35.39 10.34
CA HIS A 61 5.95 -36.37 11.46
C HIS A 61 7.21 -36.31 12.34
N LYS A 62 6.98 -36.15 13.66
CA LYS A 62 7.96 -36.23 14.76
C LYS A 62 8.10 -37.67 15.28
N ASN A 63 9.32 -38.24 15.32
CA ASN A 63 10.00 -38.88 16.48
C ASN A 63 11.22 -39.77 16.08
N PRO A 64 12.20 -40.04 16.99
CA PRO A 64 13.56 -40.55 16.71
C PRO A 64 13.79 -42.02 17.20
N PRO A 65 15.03 -42.53 17.39
CA PRO A 65 16.06 -42.93 16.41
C PRO A 65 16.39 -44.46 16.48
N ILE A 66 16.91 -45.08 15.42
CA ILE A 66 17.53 -46.42 15.49
C ILE A 66 18.90 -46.44 14.78
N ARG A 67 19.86 -47.12 15.42
CA ARG A 67 21.31 -47.20 15.17
C ARG A 67 21.72 -48.11 14.00
N GLY A 68 22.67 -47.62 13.18
CA GLY A 68 23.87 -48.30 12.62
C GLY A 68 23.70 -49.30 11.45
N PRO A 69 24.81 -49.74 10.79
CA PRO A 69 26.23 -49.37 10.98
C PRO A 69 27.00 -48.91 9.71
N ASN A 70 28.22 -48.45 9.98
CA ASN A 70 29.31 -48.04 9.09
C ASN A 70 29.67 -49.06 7.98
N VAL A 71 29.99 -48.56 6.78
CA VAL A 71 31.07 -49.12 5.93
C VAL A 71 31.83 -47.97 5.23
N THR A 72 33.15 -48.13 5.24
CA THR A 72 34.25 -47.22 4.91
C THR A 72 34.62 -47.12 3.43
N ALA A 73 35.02 -45.90 3.02
CA ALA A 73 36.10 -45.46 2.11
C ALA A 73 36.55 -46.30 0.90
N GLY A 74 36.71 -45.63 -0.26
CA GLY A 74 37.49 -46.11 -1.41
C GLY A 74 37.49 -45.19 -2.66
N THR A 75 38.34 -44.16 -2.63
CA THR A 75 39.10 -43.50 -3.73
C THR A 75 38.68 -43.65 -5.22
N SER A 76 38.46 -42.51 -5.92
CA SER A 76 39.38 -41.96 -6.96
C SER A 76 38.68 -41.02 -7.97
N THR A 77 39.07 -39.74 -7.88
CA THR A 77 39.26 -38.72 -8.94
C THR A 77 38.56 -38.86 -10.30
N CYS A 78 37.74 -37.85 -10.64
CA CYS A 78 37.74 -37.23 -11.96
C CYS A 78 37.59 -35.71 -11.84
N VAL A 79 38.61 -35.01 -12.35
CA VAL A 79 38.72 -33.57 -12.50
C VAL A 79 37.84 -33.14 -13.67
N LEU A 80 36.91 -32.21 -13.45
CA LEU A 80 36.43 -31.30 -14.51
C LEU A 80 36.16 -29.93 -13.90
N ALA A 81 36.89 -28.96 -14.45
CA ALA A 81 36.98 -27.58 -14.01
C ALA A 81 35.63 -26.85 -14.04
N ALA A 82 35.32 -26.15 -12.94
CA ALA A 82 34.24 -25.20 -12.84
C ALA A 82 34.57 -23.92 -13.61
N HIS A 83 34.22 -23.88 -14.88
CA HIS A 83 34.12 -22.67 -15.69
C HIS A 83 32.81 -22.67 -16.46
N PHE A 84 31.72 -22.26 -15.81
CA PHE A 84 30.62 -21.62 -16.52
C PHE A 84 30.09 -20.45 -15.70
N CYS A 85 30.30 -19.26 -16.28
CA CYS A 85 29.66 -18.00 -15.94
C CYS A 85 28.16 -18.23 -15.68
N SER A 86 27.68 -17.77 -14.53
CA SER A 86 26.24 -17.52 -14.36
C SER A 86 25.84 -16.34 -15.25
N PRO A 87 24.88 -16.48 -16.17
CA PRO A 87 24.12 -15.34 -16.64
C PRO A 87 23.09 -15.03 -15.55
N THR A 88 23.29 -13.90 -14.87
CA THR A 88 22.28 -13.24 -14.05
C THR A 88 21.12 -12.84 -14.95
N TYR A 89 20.16 -13.75 -15.14
CA TYR A 89 18.83 -13.38 -15.60
C TYR A 89 18.12 -12.64 -14.46
N PHE A 90 18.31 -11.32 -14.43
CA PHE A 90 17.41 -10.40 -13.74
C PHE A 90 16.05 -10.45 -14.46
N ILE A 91 15.21 -11.40 -14.08
CA ILE A 91 13.78 -11.28 -14.31
C ILE A 91 13.30 -10.19 -13.36
N LYS A 92 13.11 -8.96 -13.87
CA LYS A 92 12.29 -7.97 -13.18
C LYS A 92 10.89 -8.56 -13.09
N PRO A 93 10.34 -8.84 -11.89
CA PRO A 93 8.94 -9.18 -11.80
C PRO A 93 8.17 -7.89 -12.11
N SER A 94 7.59 -7.78 -13.30
CA SER A 94 6.57 -6.79 -13.56
C SER A 94 5.39 -7.07 -12.63
N VAL A 95 5.11 -6.10 -11.74
CA VAL A 95 4.12 -6.19 -10.65
C VAL A 95 2.69 -6.48 -11.13
N GLN A 96 2.40 -6.37 -12.43
CA GLN A 96 1.15 -6.89 -13.01
C GLN A 96 0.87 -8.35 -12.65
N HIS A 97 1.90 -9.15 -12.35
CA HIS A 97 1.70 -10.55 -11.95
C HIS A 97 1.35 -10.72 -10.46
N ARG A 98 1.62 -9.73 -9.59
CA ARG A 98 1.41 -9.85 -8.14
C ARG A 98 0.05 -9.34 -7.65
N ILE A 99 -0.60 -8.46 -8.41
CA ILE A 99 -2.00 -8.06 -8.14
C ILE A 99 -2.95 -9.22 -8.46
N ARG A 100 -2.53 -10.22 -9.24
CA ARG A 100 -3.33 -11.41 -9.54
C ARG A 100 -3.33 -12.47 -8.44
N GLU A 101 -2.53 -12.33 -7.38
CA GLU A 101 -2.60 -13.25 -6.25
C GLU A 101 -3.68 -12.78 -5.28
N HIS A 102 -4.88 -13.33 -5.46
CA HIS A 102 -5.96 -13.44 -4.48
C HIS A 102 -6.58 -12.13 -3.98
N SER A 103 -7.31 -11.38 -4.83
CA SER A 103 -8.24 -10.40 -4.27
C SER A 103 -9.31 -11.16 -3.44
N PRO A 104 -9.57 -10.77 -2.20
CA PRO A 104 -10.41 -11.58 -1.31
C PRO A 104 -11.88 -11.53 -1.70
N ASP A 105 -12.65 -12.40 -1.03
CA ASP A 105 -14.09 -12.41 -1.04
C ASP A 105 -14.65 -11.00 -0.94
N MET A 106 -15.67 -10.71 -1.73
CA MET A 106 -16.34 -9.41 -1.70
C MET A 106 -17.83 -9.56 -1.98
N TYR A 107 -18.62 -8.64 -1.44
CA TYR A 107 -20.01 -8.48 -1.84
C TYR A 107 -20.16 -7.42 -2.93
N LEU A 108 -20.98 -7.70 -3.93
CA LEU A 108 -21.36 -6.77 -4.99
C LEU A 108 -22.87 -6.59 -5.02
N ILE A 109 -23.31 -5.42 -5.47
CA ILE A 109 -24.73 -5.13 -5.70
C ILE A 109 -25.04 -5.34 -7.18
N ASP A 110 -26.05 -6.15 -7.49
CA ASP A 110 -26.63 -6.21 -8.84
C ASP A 110 -27.38 -4.90 -9.14
N THR A 111 -26.95 -4.20 -10.17
CA THR A 111 -27.44 -2.86 -10.53
C THR A 111 -28.89 -2.82 -11.00
N THR A 112 -29.49 -3.97 -11.30
CA THR A 112 -30.89 -4.06 -11.75
C THR A 112 -31.83 -4.54 -10.65
N SER A 113 -31.44 -5.59 -9.92
CA SER A 113 -32.26 -6.18 -8.86
C SER A 113 -31.97 -5.63 -7.46
N TYR A 114 -30.90 -4.85 -7.30
CA TYR A 114 -30.34 -4.39 -6.02
C TYR A 114 -29.92 -5.52 -5.07
N ALA A 115 -29.91 -6.78 -5.53
CA ALA A 115 -29.51 -7.93 -4.74
C ALA A 115 -28.02 -7.85 -4.38
N LEU A 116 -27.69 -8.23 -3.15
CA LEU A 116 -26.30 -8.38 -2.71
C LEU A 116 -25.82 -9.79 -3.08
N ILE A 117 -24.69 -9.87 -3.77
CA ILE A 117 -24.12 -11.10 -4.31
C ILE A 117 -22.74 -11.29 -3.69
N HIS A 118 -22.48 -12.48 -3.17
CA HIS A 118 -21.15 -12.88 -2.70
C HIS A 118 -20.30 -13.35 -3.88
N VAL A 119 -19.11 -12.78 -4.02
CA VAL A 119 -18.12 -13.16 -5.03
C VAL A 119 -16.93 -13.77 -4.29
N GLU A 120 -16.76 -15.07 -4.45
CA GLU A 120 -15.68 -15.84 -3.83
C GLU A 120 -14.33 -15.54 -4.50
N GLN A 121 -13.27 -15.57 -3.70
CA GLN A 121 -11.90 -15.32 -4.10
C GLN A 121 -11.42 -16.25 -5.23
N ASP A 122 -11.82 -17.52 -5.19
CA ASP A 122 -11.31 -18.59 -6.06
C ASP A 122 -12.05 -18.69 -7.41
N LEU A 123 -12.87 -17.70 -7.75
CA LEU A 123 -13.51 -17.63 -9.07
C LEU A 123 -12.47 -17.34 -10.16
N ASP A 124 -12.37 -18.25 -11.14
CA ASP A 124 -11.45 -18.16 -12.29
C ASP A 124 -11.62 -16.84 -13.07
N GLU A 125 -12.85 -16.32 -13.14
CA GLU A 125 -13.17 -15.05 -13.77
C GLU A 125 -14.02 -14.20 -12.83
N LYS A 126 -13.40 -13.14 -12.27
CA LYS A 126 -14.12 -12.17 -11.44
C LYS A 126 -15.01 -11.30 -12.32
N PRO A 127 -16.25 -11.03 -11.89
CA PRO A 127 -17.14 -10.17 -12.66
C PRO A 127 -16.58 -8.75 -12.72
N GLU A 128 -16.75 -8.07 -13.86
CA GLU A 128 -16.49 -6.64 -13.93
C GLU A 128 -17.54 -5.87 -13.10
N TYR A 129 -17.08 -4.86 -12.38
CA TYR A 129 -17.91 -4.04 -11.51
C TYR A 129 -17.52 -2.55 -11.58
N ALA A 130 -18.51 -1.69 -11.34
CA ALA A 130 -18.27 -0.30 -10.97
C ALA A 130 -17.95 -0.21 -9.48
N ILE A 131 -17.26 0.83 -9.04
CA ILE A 131 -17.05 1.11 -7.62
C ILE A 131 -17.48 2.53 -7.26
N LEU A 132 -18.21 2.72 -6.17
CA LEU A 132 -18.66 4.03 -5.73
C LEU A 132 -17.68 4.65 -4.73
N SER A 133 -17.15 5.83 -5.08
CA SER A 133 -16.46 6.72 -4.13
C SER A 133 -17.43 7.81 -3.69
N HIS A 134 -17.60 7.98 -2.37
CA HIS A 134 -18.61 8.91 -1.83
C HIS A 134 -18.31 9.41 -0.43
N ARG A 135 -19.12 10.36 0.02
CA ARG A 135 -19.22 10.74 1.43
C ARG A 135 -20.47 10.13 2.06
N TRP A 136 -20.39 9.90 3.36
CA TRP A 136 -21.53 9.44 4.13
C TRP A 136 -22.54 10.59 4.33
N VAL A 137 -23.82 10.27 4.24
CA VAL A 137 -24.92 11.15 4.62
C VAL A 137 -25.38 10.84 6.06
N LYS A 138 -26.19 11.73 6.66
CA LYS A 138 -26.63 11.62 8.06
C LYS A 138 -27.29 10.27 8.41
N HIS A 139 -28.07 9.71 7.49
CA HIS A 139 -28.77 8.43 7.65
C HIS A 139 -28.33 7.46 6.55
N GLU A 140 -27.04 7.14 6.56
CA GLU A 140 -26.40 6.25 5.60
C GLU A 140 -26.89 4.80 5.76
N ILE A 141 -27.23 4.15 4.65
CA ILE A 141 -27.55 2.73 4.61
C ILE A 141 -26.25 1.93 4.71
N ILE A 142 -26.17 1.09 5.75
CA ILE A 142 -25.07 0.17 5.97
C ILE A 142 -25.45 -1.27 5.61
N TYR A 143 -24.47 -2.16 5.52
CA TYR A 143 -24.61 -3.59 5.19
C TYR A 143 -25.84 -4.25 5.82
N LYS A 144 -25.98 -4.16 7.15
CA LYS A 144 -27.11 -4.77 7.88
C LYS A 144 -28.49 -4.27 7.44
N THR A 145 -28.61 -2.97 7.15
CA THR A 145 -29.87 -2.39 6.64
C THR A 145 -30.07 -2.76 5.18
N TYR A 146 -29.00 -2.81 4.40
CA TYR A 146 -29.03 -3.18 2.99
C TYR A 146 -29.54 -4.62 2.79
N GLN A 147 -29.10 -5.56 3.64
CA GLN A 147 -29.52 -6.96 3.64
C GLN A 147 -31.03 -7.17 3.81
N GLN A 148 -31.77 -6.19 4.32
CA GLN A 148 -33.23 -6.25 4.45
C GLN A 148 -33.95 -6.15 3.09
N ALA A 149 -33.21 -6.00 1.98
CA ALA A 149 -33.69 -6.01 0.60
C ALA A 149 -34.77 -4.96 0.28
N LEU A 150 -34.79 -3.85 1.04
CA LEU A 150 -35.76 -2.77 0.91
C LEU A 150 -35.54 -1.89 -0.34
N MET A 151 -34.41 -2.03 -1.03
CA MET A 151 -34.05 -1.19 -2.17
C MET A 151 -35.05 -1.31 -3.34
N ASN A 152 -35.76 -2.43 -3.45
CA ASN A 152 -36.81 -2.64 -4.45
C ASN A 152 -38.16 -2.00 -4.09
N ASP A 153 -38.38 -1.59 -2.84
CA ASP A 153 -39.61 -0.91 -2.43
C ASP A 153 -39.59 0.55 -2.94
N PRO A 154 -40.54 0.96 -3.80
CA PRO A 154 -40.60 2.34 -4.29
C PRO A 154 -40.83 3.36 -3.18
N ASN A 155 -41.41 2.98 -2.04
CA ASN A 155 -41.63 3.85 -0.89
C ASN A 155 -40.40 3.98 0.02
N PHE A 156 -39.43 3.07 -0.10
CA PHE A 156 -38.18 3.16 0.65
C PHE A 156 -37.36 4.34 0.14
N GLY A 157 -36.98 5.23 1.06
CA GLY A 157 -36.29 6.48 0.74
C GLY A 157 -37.16 7.51 0.03
N LYS A 158 -38.49 7.52 0.27
CA LYS A 158 -39.40 8.53 -0.28
C LYS A 158 -38.99 9.97 0.11
N PRO A 159 -39.40 11.00 -0.67
CA PRO A 159 -39.14 12.39 -0.32
C PRO A 159 -39.53 12.73 1.12
N GLY A 160 -38.61 13.34 1.86
CA GLY A 160 -38.77 13.71 3.26
C GLY A 160 -38.50 12.60 4.29
N SER A 161 -38.20 11.38 3.84
CA SER A 161 -37.73 10.31 4.75
C SER A 161 -36.27 10.51 5.17
N ASP A 162 -35.90 9.96 6.33
CA ASP A 162 -34.51 9.98 6.82
C ASP A 162 -33.54 9.37 5.81
N GLN A 163 -33.92 8.27 5.15
CA GLN A 163 -33.06 7.51 4.23
C GLN A 163 -33.04 8.07 2.80
N GLU A 164 -33.82 9.10 2.49
CA GLU A 164 -33.99 9.63 1.13
C GLU A 164 -32.64 9.90 0.44
N ALA A 165 -31.71 10.56 1.14
CA ALA A 165 -30.41 10.89 0.58
C ALA A 165 -29.55 9.65 0.27
N SER A 166 -29.57 8.65 1.15
CA SER A 166 -28.80 7.42 0.98
C SER A 166 -29.39 6.56 -0.15
N VAL A 167 -30.72 6.43 -0.22
CA VAL A 167 -31.39 5.66 -1.27
C VAL A 167 -31.19 6.31 -2.64
N ARG A 168 -31.32 7.63 -2.75
CA ARG A 168 -31.08 8.36 -4.00
C ARG A 168 -29.66 8.17 -4.51
N LYS A 169 -28.67 8.21 -3.61
CA LYS A 169 -27.27 7.95 -3.93
C LYS A 169 -27.08 6.52 -4.46
N ILE A 170 -27.55 5.51 -3.73
CA ILE A 170 -27.38 4.10 -4.15
C ILE A 170 -28.09 3.81 -5.49
N ARG A 171 -29.35 4.23 -5.63
CA ARG A 171 -30.13 4.03 -6.87
C ARG A 171 -29.48 4.75 -8.06
N GLY A 172 -29.01 5.98 -7.87
CA GLY A 172 -28.29 6.72 -8.90
C GLY A 172 -26.97 6.06 -9.30
N ALA A 173 -26.20 5.57 -8.33
CA ALA A 173 -24.96 4.83 -8.60
C ALA A 173 -25.21 3.56 -9.42
N CYS A 174 -26.24 2.78 -9.07
CA CYS A 174 -26.65 1.59 -9.83
C CYS A 174 -27.11 1.95 -11.24
N THR A 175 -27.87 3.05 -11.38
CA THR A 175 -28.33 3.54 -12.69
C THR A 175 -27.16 3.92 -13.59
N VAL A 176 -26.18 4.67 -13.06
CA VAL A 176 -24.99 5.09 -13.81
C VAL A 176 -24.11 3.88 -14.16
N ALA A 177 -23.92 2.93 -13.26
CA ALA A 177 -23.19 1.69 -13.54
C ALA A 177 -23.86 0.89 -14.67
N LYS A 178 -25.19 0.75 -14.61
CA LYS A 178 -25.99 0.07 -15.65
C LYS A 178 -25.91 0.77 -17.01
N GLN A 179 -25.92 2.10 -17.05
CA GLN A 179 -25.72 2.87 -18.29
C GLN A 179 -24.35 2.65 -18.93
N ARG A 180 -23.36 2.21 -18.14
CA ARG A 180 -22.02 1.80 -18.60
C ARG A 180 -21.91 0.30 -18.85
N SER A 181 -23.03 -0.41 -18.94
CA SER A 181 -23.10 -1.86 -19.16
C SER A 181 -22.45 -2.70 -18.05
N LEU A 182 -22.30 -2.15 -16.84
CA LEU A 182 -21.78 -2.89 -15.70
C LEU A 182 -22.95 -3.45 -14.90
N LYS A 183 -22.99 -4.78 -14.81
CA LYS A 183 -24.05 -5.49 -14.06
C LYS A 183 -23.91 -5.28 -12.56
N TYR A 184 -22.69 -5.10 -12.06
CA TYR A 184 -22.40 -5.06 -10.64
C TYR A 184 -21.76 -3.74 -10.21
N ILE A 185 -22.02 -3.34 -8.96
CA ILE A 185 -21.37 -2.20 -8.31
C ILE A 185 -20.96 -2.55 -6.87
N TRP A 186 -19.79 -2.09 -6.46
CA TRP A 186 -19.34 -2.16 -5.07
C TRP A 186 -19.53 -0.83 -4.37
N ILE A 187 -20.06 -0.85 -3.14
CA ILE A 187 -20.28 0.32 -2.29
C ILE A 187 -19.85 -0.03 -0.87
N ASP A 188 -18.79 0.61 -0.35
CA ASP A 188 -18.12 0.28 0.93
C ASP A 188 -19.08 0.08 2.11
N ASN A 189 -20.08 0.94 2.24
CA ASN A 189 -21.03 0.90 3.35
C ASN A 189 -21.99 -0.28 3.25
N CYS A 190 -22.33 -0.70 2.04
CA CYS A 190 -23.33 -1.72 1.76
C CYS A 190 -22.72 -3.10 1.53
N CYS A 191 -21.45 -3.16 1.13
CA CYS A 191 -20.73 -4.36 0.71
C CYS A 191 -19.71 -4.89 1.73
N ILE A 192 -19.48 -4.18 2.83
CA ILE A 192 -18.58 -4.62 3.91
C ILE A 192 -19.42 -4.81 5.19
N ASP A 193 -19.42 -6.02 5.75
CA ASP A 193 -19.90 -6.26 7.10
C ASP A 193 -18.88 -5.76 8.12
N LYS A 194 -19.05 -4.50 8.53
CA LYS A 194 -18.20 -3.86 9.56
C LYS A 194 -18.40 -4.46 10.96
N SER A 195 -19.40 -5.34 11.15
CA SER A 195 -19.59 -6.04 12.43
C SER A 195 -18.73 -7.30 12.55
N SER A 196 -18.25 -7.84 11.44
CA SER A 196 -17.25 -8.92 11.39
C SER A 196 -15.85 -8.32 11.41
N SER A 197 -15.11 -8.53 12.50
CA SER A 197 -13.74 -8.01 12.63
C SER A 197 -12.79 -8.59 11.57
N GLU A 198 -13.01 -9.85 11.20
CA GLU A 198 -12.21 -10.54 10.19
C GLU A 198 -12.50 -10.01 8.78
N GLU A 199 -13.78 -9.78 8.46
CA GLU A 199 -14.16 -9.17 7.19
C GLU A 199 -13.67 -7.73 7.12
N LEU A 200 -13.84 -6.94 8.19
CA LEU A 200 -13.35 -5.57 8.25
C LEU A 200 -11.83 -5.52 8.06
N ARG A 201 -11.07 -6.38 8.73
CA ARG A 201 -9.62 -6.49 8.56
C ARG A 201 -9.24 -6.78 7.11
N THR A 202 -9.91 -7.74 6.50
CA THR A 202 -9.67 -8.15 5.11
C THR A 202 -10.01 -7.02 4.15
N ALA A 203 -11.16 -6.36 4.34
CA ALA A 203 -11.62 -5.24 3.55
C ALA A 203 -10.66 -4.04 3.62
N LEU A 204 -10.19 -3.66 4.80
CA LEU A 204 -9.28 -2.52 4.96
C LEU A 204 -7.93 -2.73 4.24
N ASN A 205 -7.41 -3.96 4.22
CA ASN A 205 -6.19 -4.30 3.46
C ASN A 205 -6.44 -4.48 1.95
N SER A 206 -7.69 -4.63 1.52
CA SER A 206 -8.05 -4.96 0.13
C SER A 206 -8.72 -3.82 -0.62
N MET A 207 -9.19 -2.79 0.08
CA MET A 207 -9.96 -1.69 -0.48
C MET A 207 -9.22 -1.05 -1.67
N PHE A 208 -7.93 -0.81 -1.52
CA PHE A 208 -7.11 -0.26 -2.60
C PHE A 208 -7.12 -1.14 -3.85
N ALA A 209 -6.96 -2.46 -3.67
CA ALA A 209 -7.00 -3.41 -4.78
C ALA A 209 -8.39 -3.42 -5.45
N TRP A 210 -9.47 -3.41 -4.67
CA TRP A 210 -10.83 -3.33 -5.19
C TRP A 210 -11.08 -2.04 -6.01
N TYR A 211 -10.61 -0.89 -5.53
CA TYR A 211 -10.66 0.35 -6.34
C TYR A 211 -9.82 0.28 -7.61
N HIS A 212 -8.66 -0.37 -7.56
CA HIS A 212 -7.76 -0.50 -8.71
C HIS A 212 -8.29 -1.46 -9.79
N GLU A 213 -8.90 -2.56 -9.35
CA GLU A 213 -9.44 -3.62 -10.21
C GLU A 213 -10.77 -3.21 -10.85
N ALA A 214 -11.59 -2.40 -10.17
CA ALA A 214 -12.86 -1.92 -10.70
C ALA A 214 -12.75 -1.36 -12.12
N ALA A 215 -13.75 -1.64 -12.95
CA ALA A 215 -13.80 -1.17 -14.34
C ALA A 215 -13.89 0.38 -14.40
N ILE A 216 -14.59 0.98 -13.43
CA ILE A 216 -14.66 2.43 -13.26
C ILE A 216 -15.01 2.80 -11.82
N CYS A 217 -14.38 3.87 -11.32
CA CYS A 217 -14.82 4.54 -10.10
C CYS A 217 -15.81 5.67 -10.43
N LEU A 218 -17.01 5.58 -9.87
CA LEU A 218 -18.02 6.62 -9.90
C LEU A 218 -17.84 7.48 -8.65
N THR A 219 -17.39 8.72 -8.80
CA THR A 219 -17.17 9.62 -7.65
C THR A 219 -18.34 10.57 -7.50
N TYR A 220 -19.14 10.37 -6.45
CA TYR A 220 -20.35 11.14 -6.18
C TYR A 220 -20.10 12.26 -5.16
N LEU A 221 -20.30 13.51 -5.59
CA LEU A 221 -20.16 14.71 -4.78
C LEU A 221 -21.54 15.24 -4.36
N GLY A 222 -22.05 14.74 -3.22
CA GLY A 222 -23.39 15.06 -2.74
C GLY A 222 -23.61 16.50 -2.27
N ASP A 223 -22.55 17.29 -2.16
CA ASP A 223 -22.53 18.69 -1.72
C ASP A 223 -22.18 19.68 -2.84
N VAL A 224 -22.18 19.22 -4.10
CA VAL A 224 -21.86 20.03 -5.28
C VAL A 224 -23.02 19.99 -6.27
N THR A 225 -23.42 21.14 -6.78
CA THR A 225 -24.28 21.30 -7.96
C THR A 225 -23.43 21.78 -9.12
N TYR A 226 -23.27 20.95 -10.15
CA TYR A 226 -22.42 21.30 -11.28
C TYR A 226 -23.13 22.25 -12.26
N SER A 227 -22.51 23.38 -12.55
CA SER A 227 -22.97 24.32 -13.58
C SER A 227 -21.85 24.53 -14.59
N SER A 228 -22.09 24.16 -15.85
CA SER A 228 -21.12 24.35 -16.94
C SER A 228 -20.81 25.83 -17.24
N SER A 229 -21.61 26.76 -16.70
CA SER A 229 -21.50 28.20 -16.88
C SER A 229 -20.97 28.96 -15.64
N GLY A 230 -20.65 28.26 -14.55
CA GLY A 230 -20.36 28.87 -13.23
C GLY A 230 -18.88 28.88 -12.81
N ASN A 231 -18.59 29.68 -11.78
CA ASN A 231 -17.28 29.69 -11.09
C ASN A 231 -17.18 28.50 -10.11
N GLY A 232 -16.16 27.66 -10.27
CA GLY A 232 -15.75 26.66 -9.29
C GLY A 232 -16.31 25.24 -9.51
N THR A 233 -15.61 24.42 -10.33
CA THR A 233 -16.04 23.06 -10.72
C THR A 233 -16.40 22.15 -9.54
N PHE A 234 -15.68 22.24 -8.43
CA PHE A 234 -15.87 21.40 -7.25
C PHE A 234 -16.37 22.18 -6.03
N SER A 235 -16.92 23.38 -6.25
CA SER A 235 -17.35 24.24 -5.15
C SER A 235 -18.59 23.69 -4.48
N ARG A 236 -18.58 23.70 -3.15
CA ARG A 236 -19.74 23.31 -2.35
C ARG A 236 -20.90 24.25 -2.63
N ASP A 237 -22.10 23.69 -2.59
CA ASP A 237 -23.33 24.46 -2.56
C ASP A 237 -23.30 25.44 -1.37
N GLU A 238 -23.71 26.68 -1.60
CA GLU A 238 -23.70 27.70 -0.55
C GLU A 238 -24.65 27.31 0.59
N VAL A 239 -24.08 26.93 1.73
CA VAL A 239 -24.82 26.79 2.98
C VAL A 239 -24.34 27.89 3.92
N SER A 240 -25.18 28.91 4.09
CA SER A 240 -25.06 30.00 5.07
C SER A 240 -23.87 30.96 4.90
N GLY A 241 -24.03 32.02 4.09
CA GLY A 241 -23.44 33.36 4.26
C GLY A 241 -21.91 33.52 4.39
N LYS A 242 -21.13 32.44 4.29
CA LYS A 242 -19.66 32.48 4.37
C LYS A 242 -19.09 32.83 3.01
N LYS A 243 -18.40 33.96 2.95
CA LYS A 243 -17.68 34.41 1.76
C LYS A 243 -16.53 33.45 1.45
N GLY A 244 -16.70 32.57 0.46
CA GLY A 244 -15.64 31.73 -0.09
C GLY A 244 -16.16 30.40 -0.65
N HIS A 245 -15.84 30.12 -1.91
CA HIS A 245 -16.18 28.86 -2.58
C HIS A 245 -15.24 27.74 -2.09
N GLN A 246 -15.60 27.06 -0.99
CA GLN A 246 -14.83 25.90 -0.48
C GLN A 246 -15.02 24.69 -1.43
N PRO A 247 -13.97 23.88 -1.67
CA PRO A 247 -14.11 22.65 -2.46
C PRO A 247 -14.90 21.60 -1.68
N SER A 248 -15.54 20.65 -2.38
CA SER A 248 -16.33 19.54 -1.80
C SER A 248 -15.67 18.88 -0.58
N GLU A 249 -16.47 18.52 0.42
CA GLU A 249 -16.05 17.75 1.61
C GLU A 249 -15.43 16.39 1.27
N TRP A 250 -15.67 15.91 0.04
CA TRP A 250 -15.03 14.72 -0.47
C TRP A 250 -13.50 14.83 -0.44
N PHE A 251 -12.93 16.00 -0.75
CA PHE A 251 -11.47 16.21 -0.72
C PHE A 251 -10.86 16.26 0.68
N GLU A 252 -11.69 16.44 1.72
CA GLU A 252 -11.25 16.51 3.11
C GLU A 252 -11.28 15.16 3.83
N ARG A 253 -11.83 14.10 3.21
CA ARG A 253 -11.89 12.77 3.84
C ARG A 253 -10.57 12.03 3.64
N GLY A 254 -10.11 11.32 4.67
CA GLY A 254 -8.94 10.45 4.56
C GLY A 254 -9.10 9.34 3.52
N TRP A 255 -10.16 8.53 3.67
CA TRP A 255 -10.47 7.40 2.79
C TRP A 255 -10.51 7.76 1.30
N THR A 256 -11.06 8.92 0.93
CA THR A 256 -11.19 9.33 -0.48
C THR A 256 -9.86 9.58 -1.18
N LEU A 257 -8.73 9.65 -0.45
CA LEU A 257 -7.41 9.76 -1.05
C LEU A 257 -7.03 8.50 -1.84
N GLN A 258 -7.24 7.31 -1.27
CA GLN A 258 -7.01 6.08 -2.03
C GLN A 258 -8.08 5.88 -3.10
N GLU A 259 -9.31 6.32 -2.85
CA GLU A 259 -10.38 6.29 -3.84
C GLU A 259 -10.05 7.19 -5.05
N LEU A 260 -9.29 8.28 -4.85
CA LEU A 260 -8.78 9.14 -5.91
C LEU A 260 -7.64 8.49 -6.71
N LEU A 261 -6.72 7.81 -6.04
CA LEU A 261 -5.44 7.36 -6.64
C LEU A 261 -5.48 5.93 -7.17
N ALA A 262 -6.21 5.03 -6.51
CA ALA A 262 -6.23 3.60 -6.85
C ALA A 262 -6.89 3.31 -8.21
N PRO A 263 -8.05 3.92 -8.56
CA PRO A 263 -8.74 3.58 -9.81
C PRO A 263 -7.93 3.91 -11.05
N ARG A 264 -8.01 3.01 -12.03
CA ARG A 264 -7.48 3.21 -13.38
C ARG A 264 -8.35 4.18 -14.19
N SER A 265 -9.67 4.12 -13.98
CA SER A 265 -10.66 4.99 -14.61
C SER A 265 -11.59 5.57 -13.56
N MET A 266 -11.85 6.88 -13.62
CA MET A 266 -12.70 7.60 -12.67
C MET A 266 -13.49 8.71 -13.38
N GLN A 267 -14.75 8.86 -12.98
CA GLN A 267 -15.65 9.93 -13.41
C GLN A 267 -16.30 10.61 -12.21
N PHE A 268 -16.24 11.94 -12.16
CA PHE A 268 -16.92 12.76 -11.17
C PHE A 268 -18.36 13.04 -11.56
N TYR A 269 -19.24 12.99 -10.57
CA TYR A 269 -20.67 13.28 -10.64
C TYR A 269 -21.08 14.22 -9.52
N ASP A 270 -21.98 15.13 -9.83
CA ASP A 270 -22.56 16.05 -8.85
C ASP A 270 -23.70 15.41 -8.04
N ARG A 271 -24.35 16.19 -7.17
CA ARG A 271 -25.47 15.73 -6.33
C ARG A 271 -26.70 15.21 -7.10
N SER A 272 -26.82 15.57 -8.37
CA SER A 272 -27.91 15.18 -9.28
C SER A 272 -27.47 14.09 -10.26
N TRP A 273 -26.31 13.46 -10.03
CA TRP A 273 -25.68 12.50 -10.93
C TRP A 273 -25.38 13.08 -12.33
N GLN A 274 -25.19 14.39 -12.43
CA GLN A 274 -24.70 15.02 -13.66
C GLN A 274 -23.20 14.77 -13.81
N PRO A 275 -22.73 14.31 -14.98
CA PRO A 275 -21.32 14.07 -15.22
C PRO A 275 -20.54 15.39 -15.24
N MET A 276 -19.51 15.51 -14.41
CA MET A 276 -18.67 16.72 -14.31
C MET A 276 -17.41 16.61 -15.18
N GLY A 277 -16.76 15.45 -15.16
CA GLY A 277 -15.53 15.16 -15.91
C GLY A 277 -14.76 13.97 -15.36
N SER A 278 -13.79 13.46 -16.11
CA SER A 278 -12.87 12.43 -15.65
C SER A 278 -11.73 13.03 -14.82
N ARG A 279 -11.04 12.19 -14.03
CA ARG A 279 -9.82 12.59 -13.30
C ARG A 279 -8.78 13.23 -14.23
N ASN A 280 -8.62 12.72 -15.45
CA ASN A 280 -7.71 13.27 -16.45
C ASN A 280 -8.14 14.67 -16.91
N SER A 281 -9.42 14.85 -17.23
CA SER A 281 -9.95 16.15 -17.71
C SER A 281 -9.99 17.23 -16.62
N LEU A 282 -10.10 16.83 -15.35
CA LEU A 282 -10.19 17.73 -14.20
C LEU A 282 -8.89 17.77 -13.37
N ALA A 283 -7.78 17.28 -13.93
CA ALA A 283 -6.52 17.12 -13.21
C ALA A 283 -5.99 18.44 -12.63
N ASP A 284 -6.16 19.56 -13.34
CA ASP A 284 -5.77 20.89 -12.84
C ASP A 284 -6.56 21.29 -11.59
N SER A 285 -7.89 21.17 -11.64
CA SER A 285 -8.76 21.46 -10.51
C SER A 285 -8.49 20.54 -9.32
N VAL A 286 -8.30 19.24 -9.56
CA VAL A 286 -7.95 18.27 -8.50
C VAL A 286 -6.57 18.57 -7.91
N SER A 287 -5.58 18.91 -8.75
CA SER A 287 -4.22 19.24 -8.31
C SER A 287 -4.23 20.48 -7.42
N ASN A 288 -4.96 21.53 -7.80
CA ASN A 288 -5.09 22.76 -7.02
C ASN A 288 -5.72 22.53 -5.64
N ILE A 289 -6.70 21.61 -5.54
CA ILE A 289 -7.37 21.32 -4.28
C ILE A 289 -6.52 20.40 -3.38
N THR A 290 -5.89 19.39 -3.96
CA THR A 290 -5.24 18.30 -3.21
C THR A 290 -3.74 18.49 -3.00
N GLY A 291 -3.09 19.35 -3.79
CA GLY A 291 -1.63 19.46 -3.86
C GLY A 291 -0.95 18.26 -4.54
N ILE A 292 -1.70 17.33 -5.12
CA ILE A 292 -1.16 16.19 -5.87
C ILE A 292 -0.78 16.68 -7.27
N SER A 293 0.46 16.45 -7.71
CA SER A 293 0.89 16.83 -9.06
C SER A 293 0.00 16.19 -10.13
N ARG A 294 -0.29 16.94 -11.20
CA ARG A 294 -1.04 16.45 -12.37
C ARG A 294 -0.43 15.19 -12.96
N ASP A 295 0.89 15.03 -12.87
CA ASP A 295 1.60 13.87 -13.40
C ASP A 295 1.25 12.57 -12.67
N TYR A 296 0.76 12.64 -11.42
CA TYR A 296 0.25 11.49 -10.67
C TYR A 296 -1.26 11.27 -10.85
N LEU A 297 -1.98 12.25 -11.41
CA LEU A 297 -3.44 12.19 -11.61
C LEU A 297 -3.81 11.76 -13.03
N GLN A 298 -2.95 12.07 -14.01
CA GLN A 298 -3.20 11.80 -15.41
C GLN A 298 -2.65 10.44 -15.84
N ASP A 299 -3.51 9.62 -16.43
CA ASP A 299 -3.05 8.48 -17.22
C ASP A 299 -2.58 8.96 -18.59
N ARG A 300 -1.26 9.01 -18.79
CA ARG A 300 -0.59 9.30 -20.07
C ARG A 300 -0.01 8.04 -20.73
N GLY A 301 -0.53 6.86 -20.41
CA GLY A 301 -0.03 5.59 -20.95
C GLY A 301 1.36 5.22 -20.43
N SER A 302 2.28 4.82 -21.31
CA SER A 302 3.62 4.34 -20.92
C SER A 302 4.51 5.38 -20.23
N GLU A 303 4.16 6.67 -20.31
CA GLU A 303 4.89 7.78 -19.70
C GLU A 303 4.24 8.29 -18.40
N ALA A 304 3.12 7.70 -17.96
CA ALA A 304 2.45 8.12 -16.74
C ALA A 304 3.32 7.83 -15.50
N LEU A 305 3.58 8.85 -14.68
CA LEU A 305 4.15 8.62 -13.35
C LEU A 305 3.09 7.90 -12.51
N THR A 306 3.38 6.66 -12.13
CA THR A 306 2.57 6.01 -11.09
C THR A 306 2.77 6.77 -9.78
N PHE A 307 1.70 6.99 -9.01
CA PHE A 307 1.78 7.55 -7.66
C PHE A 307 2.77 6.77 -6.77
N ARG A 308 3.05 5.49 -7.08
CA ARG A 308 4.05 4.65 -6.39
C ARG A 308 5.50 5.09 -6.62
N SER A 309 5.76 5.89 -7.65
CA SER A 309 7.08 6.48 -7.90
C SER A 309 7.37 7.71 -7.03
N ALA A 310 6.34 8.24 -6.38
CA ALA A 310 6.49 9.28 -5.39
C ALA A 310 7.16 8.72 -4.13
N SER A 311 8.03 9.53 -3.51
CA SER A 311 8.63 9.21 -2.22
C SER A 311 7.56 9.00 -1.14
N ILE A 312 7.89 8.26 -0.07
CA ILE A 312 6.98 8.13 1.08
C ILE A 312 6.56 9.51 1.61
N ALA A 313 7.48 10.47 1.74
CA ALA A 313 7.16 11.81 2.21
C ALA A 313 6.12 12.49 1.34
N THR A 314 6.25 12.38 0.00
CA THR A 314 5.25 12.88 -0.92
C THR A 314 3.90 12.20 -0.69
N ARG A 315 3.87 10.87 -0.64
CA ARG A 315 2.62 10.12 -0.47
C ARG A 315 1.92 10.48 0.84
N LEU A 316 2.67 10.61 1.94
CA LEU A 316 2.16 11.07 3.23
C LEU A 316 1.68 12.53 3.19
N SER A 317 2.32 13.39 2.39
CA SER A 317 1.89 14.79 2.24
C SER A 317 0.49 14.95 1.65
N TRP A 318 0.03 14.00 0.81
CA TRP A 318 -1.30 14.03 0.22
C TRP A 318 -2.44 13.77 1.22
N MET A 319 -2.08 13.21 2.38
CA MET A 319 -3.00 12.98 3.50
C MET A 319 -3.07 14.18 4.46
N ALA A 320 -2.14 15.13 4.34
CA ALA A 320 -2.15 16.33 5.16
C ALA A 320 -3.43 17.14 4.94
N GLY A 321 -4.04 17.62 6.03
CA GLY A 321 -5.29 18.38 6.02
C GLY A 321 -6.57 17.53 5.87
N ARG A 322 -6.44 16.24 5.52
CA ARG A 322 -7.58 15.31 5.50
C ARG A 322 -7.90 14.82 6.91
N THR A 323 -9.17 14.48 7.13
CA THR A 323 -9.70 14.01 8.41
C THR A 323 -10.52 12.74 8.23
N THR A 324 -10.60 11.95 9.31
CA THR A 324 -11.41 10.73 9.38
C THR A 324 -12.36 10.79 10.57
N ARG A 325 -13.31 9.85 10.63
CA ARG A 325 -14.22 9.73 11.78
C ARG A 325 -13.48 9.14 12.97
N ASP A 326 -12.86 7.98 12.75
CA ASP A 326 -12.00 7.31 13.72
C ASP A 326 -10.55 7.78 13.49
N VAL A 327 -9.81 8.03 14.55
CA VAL A 327 -8.45 8.62 14.48
C VAL A 327 -7.48 7.67 13.76
N GLU A 328 -7.66 6.37 13.98
CA GLU A 328 -6.86 5.29 13.43
C GLU A 328 -6.99 5.19 11.90
N ASP A 329 -8.12 5.61 11.34
CA ASP A 329 -8.36 5.58 9.90
C ASP A 329 -7.42 6.55 9.15
N ILE A 330 -6.81 7.54 9.82
CA ILE A 330 -5.71 8.32 9.22
C ILE A 330 -4.57 7.40 8.77
N ALA A 331 -4.31 6.34 9.53
CA ALA A 331 -3.32 5.33 9.17
C ALA A 331 -3.89 4.29 8.20
N TYR A 332 -5.06 3.72 8.50
CA TYR A 332 -5.59 2.59 7.72
C TYR A 332 -5.99 2.96 6.29
N SER A 333 -6.39 4.22 6.04
CA SER A 333 -6.67 4.68 4.68
C SER A 333 -5.42 4.84 3.79
N MET A 334 -4.21 4.73 4.36
CA MET A 334 -2.94 4.87 3.66
C MET A 334 -2.28 3.54 3.27
N LEU A 335 -2.82 2.39 3.69
CA LEU A 335 -2.20 1.06 3.52
C LEU A 335 -1.85 0.77 2.05
N GLY A 336 -2.83 0.85 1.16
CA GLY A 336 -2.60 0.59 -0.26
C GLY A 336 -1.78 1.67 -0.98
N ILE A 337 -1.80 2.91 -0.48
CA ILE A 337 -0.97 3.99 -1.02
C ILE A 337 0.51 3.74 -0.68
N LEU A 338 0.78 3.23 0.53
CA LEU A 338 2.12 2.94 1.02
C LEU A 338 2.58 1.50 0.71
N ASP A 339 1.71 0.68 0.12
CA ASP A 339 1.98 -0.72 -0.27
C ASP A 339 2.39 -1.59 0.93
N VAL A 340 1.60 -1.50 2.01
CA VAL A 340 1.81 -2.26 3.25
C VAL A 340 0.51 -2.86 3.76
N ASN A 341 0.62 -3.97 4.49
CA ASN A 341 -0.49 -4.60 5.19
C ASN A 341 -0.27 -4.52 6.70
N MET A 342 -1.33 -4.22 7.45
CA MET A 342 -1.29 -4.25 8.91
C MET A 342 -2.65 -4.67 9.48
N VAL A 343 -2.64 -5.29 10.66
CA VAL A 343 -3.87 -5.64 11.39
C VAL A 343 -4.47 -4.36 11.98
N PRO A 344 -5.69 -3.94 11.62
CA PRO A 344 -6.35 -2.79 12.24
C PRO A 344 -6.67 -3.05 13.72
N MET A 345 -6.48 -2.06 14.58
CA MET A 345 -6.69 -2.09 16.02
C MET A 345 -7.40 -0.81 16.47
N TYR A 346 -8.71 -0.73 16.24
CA TYR A 346 -9.51 0.40 16.72
C TYR A 346 -9.45 0.50 18.26
N GLY A 347 -9.14 1.70 18.76
CA GLY A 347 -8.83 1.99 20.16
C GLY A 347 -7.36 2.31 20.41
N GLU A 348 -6.45 2.12 19.43
CA GLU A 348 -5.04 2.52 19.55
C GLU A 348 -4.81 4.03 19.33
N GLY A 349 -5.82 4.75 18.84
CA GLY A 349 -5.76 6.20 18.61
C GLY A 349 -4.67 6.61 17.62
N ALA A 350 -3.95 7.69 17.92
CA ALA A 350 -2.93 8.21 17.01
C ALA A 350 -1.69 7.31 16.88
N GLU A 351 -1.50 6.36 17.78
CA GLU A 351 -0.42 5.37 17.67
C GLU A 351 -0.57 4.48 16.43
N ALA A 352 -1.76 4.41 15.83
CA ALA A 352 -1.98 3.77 14.53
C ALA A 352 -1.05 4.35 13.44
N PHE A 353 -0.83 5.67 13.45
CA PHE A 353 0.05 6.33 12.47
C PHE A 353 1.53 6.06 12.74
N SER A 354 1.94 5.96 14.01
CA SER A 354 3.28 5.49 14.38
C SER A 354 3.49 4.06 13.86
N ARG A 355 2.52 3.17 14.10
CA ARG A 355 2.58 1.78 13.69
C ARG A 355 2.61 1.63 12.16
N LEU A 356 1.87 2.45 11.42
CA LEU A 356 1.94 2.50 9.96
C LEU A 356 3.36 2.81 9.48
N GLN A 357 4.00 3.85 10.03
CA GLN A 357 5.36 4.22 9.65
C GLN A 357 6.37 3.13 10.00
N GLU A 358 6.17 2.40 11.10
CA GLU A 358 6.98 1.23 11.45
C GLU A 358 6.79 0.08 10.47
N THR A 359 5.55 -0.21 10.07
CA THR A 359 5.24 -1.21 9.04
C THR A 359 5.92 -0.84 7.73
N VAL A 360 5.87 0.44 7.32
CA VAL A 360 6.60 0.94 6.14
C VAL A 360 8.11 0.76 6.30
N MET A 361 8.69 1.14 7.46
CA MET A 361 10.12 1.04 7.74
C MET A 361 10.63 -0.41 7.69
N THR A 362 9.82 -1.36 8.14
CA THR A 362 10.16 -2.79 8.12
C THR A 362 9.84 -3.49 6.80
N SER A 363 9.11 -2.83 5.90
CA SER A 363 8.75 -3.40 4.60
C SER A 363 9.92 -3.33 3.61
N PRO A 364 10.35 -4.46 3.01
CA PRO A 364 11.48 -4.49 2.10
C PRO A 364 11.22 -3.81 0.75
N HIS A 365 9.96 -3.49 0.44
CA HIS A 365 9.55 -2.93 -0.86
C HIS A 365 8.97 -1.52 -0.73
N ALA A 366 8.44 -1.15 0.44
CA ALA A 366 7.83 0.16 0.64
C ALA A 366 8.81 1.23 1.11
N PHE A 367 9.85 0.85 1.86
CA PHE A 367 10.71 1.81 2.58
C PHE A 367 11.63 2.64 1.68
N ASP A 368 11.67 3.95 1.98
CA ASP A 368 12.70 4.89 1.57
C ASP A 368 12.92 5.93 2.71
N GLU A 369 14.07 6.59 2.72
CA GLU A 369 14.46 7.47 3.84
C GLU A 369 13.70 8.80 3.90
N SER A 370 12.90 9.13 2.87
CA SER A 370 12.01 10.29 2.94
C SER A 370 10.97 10.17 4.05
N LEU A 371 10.70 8.96 4.57
CA LEU A 371 9.88 8.75 5.77
C LEU A 371 10.30 9.66 6.94
N PHE A 372 11.58 9.99 7.06
CA PHE A 372 12.10 10.84 8.14
C PHE A 372 12.16 12.34 7.77
N ALA A 373 11.85 12.70 6.52
CA ALA A 373 11.91 14.05 5.98
C ALA A 373 10.59 14.83 6.22
N TRP A 374 10.22 15.00 7.48
CA TRP A 374 9.05 15.77 7.92
C TRP A 374 9.44 17.02 8.73
N ARG A 375 8.49 17.91 9.01
CA ARG A 375 8.65 19.08 9.89
C ARG A 375 7.36 19.34 10.67
N LEU A 376 7.44 19.92 11.85
CA LEU A 376 6.28 20.37 12.59
C LEU A 376 5.57 21.52 11.85
N PRO A 377 4.23 21.52 11.80
CA PRO A 377 3.47 22.69 11.35
C PRO A 377 3.81 23.94 12.20
N VAL A 378 3.81 25.13 11.59
CA VAL A 378 4.21 26.43 12.18
C VAL A 378 3.46 26.79 13.48
N GLN A 379 2.32 26.16 13.76
CA GLN A 379 1.52 26.36 14.98
C GLN A 379 1.37 25.08 15.83
N GLY A 380 2.08 24.00 15.48
CA GLY A 380 1.95 22.69 16.13
C GLY A 380 0.58 22.01 15.96
N LYS A 381 -0.36 22.62 15.23
CA LYS A 381 -1.70 22.11 15.00
C LYS A 381 -1.67 20.91 14.04
N LEU A 382 -2.22 19.79 14.48
CA LEU A 382 -2.41 18.57 13.68
C LEU A 382 -3.87 18.53 13.23
N ASP A 383 -4.15 19.17 12.10
CA ASP A 383 -5.51 19.31 11.55
C ASP A 383 -6.20 17.96 11.34
N CYS A 384 -5.44 16.90 10.99
CA CYS A 384 -5.99 15.57 10.74
C CYS A 384 -6.72 14.95 11.94
N TYR A 385 -6.31 15.32 13.17
CA TYR A 385 -6.89 14.80 14.42
C TYR A 385 -7.96 15.70 15.01
N ARG A 386 -8.24 16.87 14.40
CA ARG A 386 -9.25 17.84 14.86
C ARG A 386 -9.09 18.27 16.34
N THR A 387 -7.90 18.09 16.92
CA THR A 387 -7.57 18.46 18.30
C THR A 387 -6.23 19.19 18.37
N SER A 388 -6.01 19.90 19.46
CA SER A 388 -4.69 20.44 19.81
C SER A 388 -3.83 19.29 20.33
N ALA A 389 -2.88 18.82 19.52
CA ALA A 389 -1.96 17.78 19.93
C ALA A 389 -0.82 18.37 20.77
N VAL A 390 -0.42 17.66 21.84
CA VAL A 390 0.76 18.02 22.65
C VAL A 390 1.70 16.82 22.64
N LEU A 391 2.91 17.01 22.13
CA LEU A 391 3.97 15.99 22.21
C LEU A 391 4.40 15.84 23.68
N GLU A 392 4.36 14.62 24.23
CA GLU A 392 4.52 14.34 25.67
C GLU A 392 5.79 14.92 26.31
N SER A 393 6.87 15.17 25.55
CA SER A 393 8.15 15.63 26.11
C SER A 393 8.79 16.82 25.39
N GLY A 394 8.11 17.42 24.40
CA GLY A 394 8.71 18.42 23.50
C GLY A 394 9.91 17.91 22.69
N ALA A 395 10.28 16.63 22.81
CA ALA A 395 11.33 16.01 22.03
C ALA A 395 10.75 15.48 20.72
N LEU A 396 11.60 15.44 19.69
CA LEU A 396 11.25 14.91 18.37
C LEU A 396 11.97 13.58 18.14
N GLY A 397 11.22 12.59 17.69
CA GLY A 397 11.75 11.31 17.23
C GLY A 397 12.09 11.32 15.74
N LEU A 398 12.31 10.13 15.18
CA LEU A 398 12.47 9.98 13.72
C LEU A 398 11.12 9.87 13.00
N LEU A 399 10.12 9.23 13.61
CA LEU A 399 8.79 9.12 13.01
C LEU A 399 7.95 10.36 13.30
N ALA A 400 7.18 10.76 12.30
CA ALA A 400 6.29 11.91 12.39
C ALA A 400 5.08 11.60 13.28
N PRO A 401 4.55 12.56 14.04
CA PRO A 401 3.33 12.37 14.81
C PRO A 401 2.06 12.37 13.94
N SER A 402 2.11 12.89 12.72
CA SER A 402 0.94 13.01 11.83
C SER A 402 1.36 13.24 10.38
N PRO A 403 0.52 12.87 9.38
CA PRO A 403 0.70 13.26 7.99
C PRO A 403 0.84 14.77 7.76
N ASP A 404 0.27 15.61 8.63
CA ASP A 404 0.39 17.07 8.54
C ASP A 404 1.84 17.55 8.65
N CYS A 405 2.72 16.73 9.23
CA CYS A 405 4.15 17.03 9.30
C CYS A 405 4.86 16.92 7.93
N PHE A 406 4.21 16.30 6.95
CA PHE A 406 4.68 16.21 5.57
C PHE A 406 4.05 17.28 4.68
N ARG A 407 3.20 18.17 5.23
CA ARG A 407 2.53 19.21 4.46
C ARG A 407 3.55 20.10 3.74
N ARG A 408 3.36 20.25 2.43
CA ARG A 408 4.16 21.15 1.59
C ARG A 408 3.72 22.60 1.82
N ASN A 409 4.66 23.55 1.77
CA ASN A 409 4.32 24.97 1.82
C ASN A 409 3.63 25.34 0.51
N MET A 410 2.42 25.89 0.59
CA MET A 410 1.66 26.38 -0.58
C MET A 410 1.98 27.85 -0.89
N ASN A 411 2.90 28.49 -0.14
CA ASN A 411 3.11 29.94 -0.14
C ASN A 411 4.21 30.42 -1.12
N GLY A 412 4.23 29.92 -2.35
CA GLY A 412 4.95 30.56 -3.46
C GLY A 412 6.47 30.41 -3.54
N GLU A 413 7.12 29.67 -2.64
CA GLU A 413 8.44 29.09 -2.94
C GLU A 413 8.19 27.85 -3.81
N GLU A 414 8.99 27.67 -4.88
CA GLU A 414 8.82 26.59 -5.86
C GLU A 414 8.50 25.25 -5.18
N HIS A 415 7.52 24.54 -5.74
CA HIS A 415 6.95 23.29 -5.22
C HIS A 415 7.98 22.15 -5.25
N GLU A 416 9.03 22.24 -4.45
CA GLU A 416 10.10 21.28 -4.46
C GLU A 416 9.65 20.00 -3.77
N GLU A 417 9.33 19.01 -4.61
CA GLU A 417 9.02 17.66 -4.21
C GLU A 417 10.22 17.00 -3.52
N ILE A 418 9.95 16.23 -2.46
CA ILE A 418 10.93 15.32 -1.90
C ILE A 418 11.06 14.14 -2.85
N CYS A 419 12.17 14.11 -3.59
CA CYS A 419 12.47 13.06 -4.55
C CYS A 419 13.41 12.02 -3.95
N ILE A 420 13.36 10.80 -4.49
CA ILE A 420 14.31 9.71 -4.20
C ILE A 420 14.98 9.26 -5.49
N GLN A 421 16.26 8.89 -5.41
CA GLN A 421 17.00 8.34 -6.53
C GLN A 421 17.02 6.82 -6.40
N HIS A 422 16.07 6.15 -7.08
CA HIS A 422 15.93 4.69 -7.00
C HIS A 422 17.16 3.90 -7.48
N LYS A 423 17.97 4.47 -8.37
CA LYS A 423 19.20 3.84 -8.90
C LYS A 423 20.33 3.80 -7.87
N ASP A 424 20.25 4.64 -6.84
CA ASP A 424 21.29 4.86 -5.83
C ASP A 424 20.76 4.66 -4.41
N VAL A 425 19.74 3.82 -4.21
CA VAL A 425 19.28 3.45 -2.86
C VAL A 425 20.36 2.64 -2.16
N MET A 426 21.33 3.37 -1.59
CA MET A 426 22.38 2.84 -0.74
C MET A 426 21.70 2.24 0.48
N ARG A 427 21.81 0.92 0.65
CA ARG A 427 21.34 0.28 1.88
C ARG A 427 22.29 0.68 3.00
N ARG A 428 21.75 1.27 4.07
CA ARG A 428 22.53 1.53 5.28
C ARG A 428 23.09 0.21 5.84
N LEU A 429 24.26 0.31 6.47
CA LEU A 429 24.92 -0.81 7.15
C LEU A 429 24.08 -1.32 8.33
N GLY A 430 24.32 -2.55 8.76
CA GLY A 430 23.75 -3.08 10.01
C GLY A 430 22.21 -3.26 10.00
N ASN A 431 21.65 -3.71 8.88
CA ASN A 431 20.21 -3.94 8.66
C ASN A 431 19.33 -2.66 8.61
N GLY A 432 19.92 -1.48 8.48
CA GLY A 432 19.17 -0.23 8.31
C GLY A 432 18.58 0.31 9.62
N PHE A 433 17.31 0.69 9.60
CA PHE A 433 16.59 1.23 10.76
C PHE A 433 15.73 0.16 11.41
N THR A 434 15.88 -0.02 12.72
CA THR A 434 15.16 -1.05 13.49
C THR A 434 14.47 -0.43 14.70
N LYS A 435 13.20 -0.77 14.91
CA LYS A 435 12.47 -0.38 16.13
C LYS A 435 12.94 -1.22 17.32
N THR A 436 13.17 -0.56 18.44
CA THR A 436 13.47 -1.16 19.75
C THR A 436 12.56 -0.56 20.82
N HIS A 437 12.56 -1.13 22.02
CA HIS A 437 11.85 -0.56 23.17
C HIS A 437 12.40 0.82 23.62
N GLN A 438 13.60 1.20 23.15
CA GLN A 438 14.24 2.48 23.46
C GLN A 438 14.05 3.55 22.36
N GLY A 439 13.48 3.16 21.21
CA GLY A 439 13.34 4.02 20.03
C GLY A 439 13.88 3.35 18.76
N ILE A 440 14.28 4.16 17.79
CA ILE A 440 14.76 3.66 16.49
C ILE A 440 16.27 3.60 16.50
N ASN A 441 16.80 2.41 16.24
CA ASN A 441 18.22 2.11 16.19
C ASN A 441 18.71 2.02 14.74
N PHE A 442 19.91 2.55 14.47
CA PHE A 442 20.63 2.36 13.22
C PHE A 442 22.14 2.47 13.43
N ALA A 443 22.92 1.93 12.49
CA ALA A 443 24.37 1.93 12.53
C ALA A 443 24.99 2.97 11.60
N LEU A 444 26.11 3.56 12.03
CA LEU A 444 27.00 4.37 11.20
C LEU A 444 28.45 3.85 11.33
N PRO A 445 29.28 3.91 10.28
CA PRO A 445 30.72 3.68 10.42
C PRO A 445 31.32 4.58 11.51
N LEU A 446 32.12 4.05 12.44
CA LEU A 446 32.68 4.87 13.53
C LEU A 446 33.51 6.06 13.03
N LYS A 447 34.18 5.93 11.87
CA LYS A 447 34.91 7.04 11.24
C LYS A 447 33.95 8.15 10.80
N GLU A 448 32.81 7.79 10.23
CA GLU A 448 31.74 8.71 9.81
C GLU A 448 31.05 9.34 11.03
N MET A 449 30.79 8.55 12.07
CA MET A 449 30.25 9.06 13.33
C MET A 449 31.20 10.09 13.97
N LYS A 450 32.50 9.79 14.07
CA LYS A 450 33.50 10.68 14.65
C LYS A 450 33.73 11.94 13.82
N SER A 451 33.65 11.87 12.48
CA SER A 451 33.83 13.04 11.60
C SER A 451 32.58 13.94 11.56
N ARG A 452 31.41 13.38 11.84
CA ARG A 452 30.13 14.12 11.88
C ARG A 452 29.76 14.63 13.26
N MET A 453 30.46 14.16 14.30
CA MET A 453 30.38 14.71 15.64
C MET A 453 30.86 16.16 15.66
N THR A 454 29.93 17.09 15.79
CA THR A 454 30.21 18.54 15.87
C THR A 454 29.91 19.08 17.28
N GLY A 455 30.34 20.32 17.56
CA GLY A 455 30.23 20.98 18.87
C GLY A 455 31.38 20.67 19.84
N ARG A 456 31.54 21.51 20.90
CA ARG A 456 32.62 21.38 21.90
C ARG A 456 32.66 20.01 22.59
N ASP A 457 31.49 19.36 22.74
CA ASP A 457 31.33 18.10 23.44
C ASP A 457 31.06 16.88 22.54
N LYS A 458 31.11 17.03 21.20
CA LYS A 458 30.80 15.94 20.23
C LYS A 458 29.42 15.31 20.44
N LYS A 459 28.41 16.14 20.75
CA LYS A 459 27.04 15.70 21.03
C LYS A 459 26.11 15.79 19.83
N GLU A 460 26.55 16.25 18.67
CA GLU A 460 25.69 16.49 17.50
C GLU A 460 26.11 15.62 16.30
N ILE A 461 25.16 15.07 15.54
CA ILE A 461 25.42 14.32 14.30
C ILE A 461 24.50 14.81 13.19
N SER A 462 25.08 15.16 12.05
CA SER A 462 24.37 15.41 10.79
C SER A 462 24.21 14.12 9.99
N LEU A 463 22.96 13.71 9.75
CA LEU A 463 22.59 12.49 9.04
C LEU A 463 21.97 12.84 7.67
N PRO A 464 22.73 12.76 6.57
CA PRO A 464 22.18 12.86 5.22
C PRO A 464 21.25 11.67 4.98
N LEU A 465 20.03 11.97 4.54
CA LEU A 465 19.02 10.99 4.13
C LEU A 465 19.17 10.69 2.65
N ASN A 466 18.73 9.52 2.19
CA ASN A 466 18.68 9.21 0.76
C ASN A 466 17.45 9.85 0.06
N CYS A 467 17.27 11.17 0.21
CA CYS A 467 16.23 11.94 -0.46
C CYS A 467 16.69 13.40 -0.70
N TRP A 468 16.04 14.08 -1.63
CA TRP A 468 16.43 15.41 -2.11
C TRP A 468 15.24 16.35 -2.23
N ILE A 469 15.50 17.64 -1.99
CA ILE A 469 14.57 18.77 -2.18
C ILE A 469 15.34 19.82 -2.98
N GLY A 470 14.82 20.25 -4.13
CA GLY A 470 15.52 21.23 -4.97
C GLY A 470 16.90 20.79 -5.45
N GLY A 471 17.08 19.48 -5.67
CA GLY A 471 18.38 18.89 -6.02
C GLY A 471 19.40 18.83 -4.87
N ASN A 472 19.05 19.29 -3.67
CA ASN A 472 19.90 19.26 -2.50
C ASN A 472 19.51 18.12 -1.56
N ASN A 473 20.50 17.48 -0.94
CA ASN A 473 20.27 16.33 -0.07
C ASN A 473 19.66 16.77 1.27
N VAL A 474 18.65 16.05 1.75
CA VAL A 474 18.02 16.33 3.06
C VAL A 474 18.91 15.81 4.17
N VAL A 475 19.23 16.65 5.16
CA VAL A 475 20.07 16.28 6.31
C VAL A 475 19.29 16.45 7.61
N LEU A 476 19.25 15.40 8.43
CA LEU A 476 18.72 15.45 9.80
C LEU A 476 19.82 15.78 10.80
N GLU A 477 19.54 16.70 11.72
CA GLU A 477 20.44 16.98 12.85
C GLU A 477 19.94 16.27 14.11
N LEU A 478 20.84 15.49 14.71
CA LEU A 478 20.59 14.71 15.92
C LEU A 478 21.50 15.21 17.03
N VAL A 479 20.96 15.36 18.24
CA VAL A 479 21.72 15.74 19.44
C VAL A 479 21.59 14.67 20.51
N ARG A 480 22.72 14.34 21.14
CA ARG A 480 22.82 13.40 22.24
C ARG A 480 22.53 14.11 23.56
N ASP A 481 21.52 13.63 24.26
CA ASP A 481 21.17 14.11 25.59
C ASP A 481 22.11 13.56 26.69
N SER A 482 21.93 14.04 27.92
CA SER A 482 22.70 13.60 29.09
C SER A 482 22.43 12.13 29.47
N GLY A 483 21.31 11.55 29.05
CA GLY A 483 20.98 10.13 29.22
C GLY A 483 21.63 9.22 28.18
N GLY A 484 22.36 9.80 27.21
CA GLY A 484 23.06 9.08 26.17
C GLY A 484 22.23 8.75 24.93
N PHE A 485 20.97 9.18 24.88
CA PHE A 485 20.06 8.98 23.76
C PHE A 485 20.16 10.11 22.74
N TRP A 486 19.88 9.79 21.48
CA TRP A 486 19.82 10.79 20.41
C TRP A 486 18.40 11.32 20.25
N ARG A 487 18.27 12.60 19.92
CA ARG A 487 17.00 13.27 19.64
C ARG A 487 17.14 14.15 18.41
N ARG A 488 16.07 14.29 17.66
CA ARG A 488 16.01 15.21 16.52
C ARG A 488 15.86 16.65 17.02
N THR A 489 16.64 17.57 16.46
CA THR A 489 16.56 19.02 16.81
C THR A 489 15.83 19.86 15.77
N GLN A 490 15.82 19.42 14.52
CA GLN A 490 15.12 20.10 13.43
C GLN A 490 13.62 19.81 13.46
N GLY A 491 12.86 20.63 14.19
CA GLY A 491 11.40 20.59 14.17
C GLY A 491 10.80 21.36 13.00
N GLU A 492 11.24 22.58 12.76
CA GLU A 492 10.47 23.54 11.94
C GLU A 492 10.93 23.62 10.47
N ARG A 493 12.16 23.19 10.16
CA ARG A 493 12.72 23.26 8.80
C ARG A 493 13.62 22.07 8.50
N LEU A 494 13.45 21.49 7.31
CA LEU A 494 14.43 20.57 6.72
C LEU A 494 15.61 21.40 6.19
N GLN A 495 16.84 20.95 6.43
CA GLN A 495 18.04 21.61 5.90
C GLN A 495 18.55 20.87 4.67
N PRO A 496 18.20 21.32 3.45
CA PRO A 496 18.87 20.85 2.24
C PRO A 496 20.34 21.29 2.28
N LYS A 497 21.27 20.36 2.07
CA LYS A 497 22.71 20.65 2.03
C LYS A 497 23.31 20.20 0.70
N LYS A 498 23.84 21.17 -0.06
CA LYS A 498 24.51 20.91 -1.34
C LYS A 498 25.75 20.06 -1.10
N GLY A 499 25.88 18.97 -1.87
CA GLY A 499 27.04 18.08 -1.81
C GLY A 499 27.16 17.21 -0.55
N ALA A 500 26.13 17.14 0.30
CA ALA A 500 26.10 16.13 1.36
C ALA A 500 25.94 14.75 0.72
N LYS A 501 26.92 13.87 0.95
CA LYS A 501 26.94 12.50 0.44
C LYS A 501 26.43 11.55 1.51
N VAL A 502 25.45 10.72 1.15
CA VAL A 502 25.23 9.42 1.81
C VAL A 502 26.53 8.64 1.56
N GLY A 503 27.17 8.09 2.62
CA GLY A 503 28.56 7.59 2.52
C GLY A 503 28.82 6.73 1.28
N ASP A 504 29.89 7.04 0.54
CA ASP A 504 30.22 6.52 -0.82
C ASP A 504 30.50 5.00 -0.92
N ASN A 505 30.13 4.19 0.07
CA ASN A 505 30.35 2.75 0.01
C ASN A 505 29.21 2.07 -0.75
N LYS A 506 29.41 1.91 -2.06
CA LYS A 506 28.71 0.94 -2.92
C LYS A 506 28.35 -0.31 -2.11
N THR A 507 27.05 -0.53 -1.97
CA THR A 507 26.46 -1.63 -1.22
C THR A 507 26.95 -3.01 -1.69
N PHE A 508 27.14 -3.92 -0.72
CA PHE A 508 27.27 -5.37 -0.91
C PHE A 508 28.40 -5.88 -1.82
N GLY A 509 29.62 -5.53 -1.46
CA GLY A 509 30.66 -6.54 -1.23
C GLY A 509 31.12 -6.33 0.20
N ILE A 510 30.70 -7.19 1.14
CA ILE A 510 31.36 -7.24 2.45
C ILE A 510 32.75 -7.80 2.18
N ASP A 511 33.66 -6.93 1.77
CA ASP A 511 35.03 -7.08 2.20
C ASP A 511 34.96 -7.00 3.72
N GLN A 512 35.26 -8.13 4.36
CA GLN A 512 35.30 -8.31 5.81
C GLN A 512 36.48 -7.54 6.42
N GLY A 513 36.52 -6.23 6.18
CA GLY A 513 37.51 -5.31 6.71
C GLY A 513 36.89 -4.43 7.79
N SER A 514 36.57 -5.00 8.96
CA SER A 514 36.72 -4.35 10.28
C SER A 514 36.29 -2.86 10.39
N ALA A 515 35.19 -2.46 9.78
CA ALA A 515 34.60 -1.15 10.06
C ALA A 515 33.80 -1.29 11.35
N LEU A 516 34.41 -0.94 12.50
CA LEU A 516 33.67 -0.80 13.75
C LEU A 516 32.46 0.13 13.51
N LEU A 517 31.27 -0.33 13.89
CA LEU A 517 30.02 0.40 13.73
C LEU A 517 29.64 1.08 15.04
N GLY A 518 29.32 2.37 14.97
CA GLY A 518 28.69 3.11 16.06
C GLY A 518 27.18 2.93 16.00
N GLN A 519 26.59 2.54 17.11
CA GLN A 519 25.13 2.41 17.25
C GLN A 519 24.53 3.76 17.66
N VAL A 520 23.48 4.18 16.95
CA VAL A 520 22.69 5.37 17.25
C VAL A 520 21.28 4.91 17.57
N THR A 521 20.78 5.26 18.76
CA THR A 521 19.39 5.04 19.14
C THR A 521 18.73 6.39 19.35
N VAL A 522 17.75 6.70 18.49
CA VAL A 522 16.94 7.92 18.59
C VAL A 522 15.66 7.59 19.35
N MET A 523 15.40 8.29 20.44
CA MET A 523 14.18 8.11 21.21
C MET A 523 12.95 8.46 20.37
N GLN A 524 11.92 7.61 20.40
CA GLN A 524 10.65 7.87 19.74
C GLN A 524 9.60 8.24 20.80
N PRO A 525 9.20 9.51 20.92
CA PRO A 525 8.16 9.93 21.86
C PRO A 525 6.78 9.44 21.40
N ARG A 526 5.90 9.17 22.36
CA ARG A 526 4.49 8.89 22.11
C ARG A 526 3.70 10.18 21.88
N LEU A 527 2.67 10.08 21.06
CA LEU A 527 1.75 11.19 20.83
C LEU A 527 0.52 11.01 21.73
N ARG A 528 0.22 12.02 22.56
CA ARG A 528 -1.08 12.10 23.24
C ARG A 528 -1.94 13.15 22.59
N LEU A 529 -3.07 12.70 22.08
CA LEU A 529 -4.18 13.57 21.75
C LEU A 529 -4.86 13.99 23.05
N ARG A 530 -5.13 15.29 23.19
CA ARG A 530 -5.89 15.84 24.32
C ARG A 530 -7.36 16.00 23.96
#